data_AF-A0A9W7C6U8-F1
#
_entry.id   AF-A0A9W7C6U8-F1
#
_cell.length_a   1.000
_cell.length_b   1.000
_cell.length_c   1.000
_cell.angle_alpha   90.00
_cell.angle_beta   90.00
_cell.angle_gamma   90.00
#
_symmetry.space_group_name_H-M   'P 1'
#
loop_
_entity.id
_entity.type
_entity.pdbx_description
1 polymer ?
#
loop_
_entity_poly.entity_id
_entity_poly.type
_entity_poly.pdbx_seq_one_letter_code
_entity_poly.pdbx_strand_id
1 'polypeptide(L)'
;MLVISRLLLVFYLCYCCNGLSLRLLKPLVRLYSLQTVTTEAEVRPEANQLASQLIRHYHHPNRSPLNEERIDNLISDLISSPSAYDPSDLSNSKLYLSLYTVGPKPLWLNNFNVAGQQYSDGSVINYSEVNGPNLYLTASGHYALSSPSLSPPSSCPVDYSVSVTSAEIGVVLNPRLSPLKLNLPIRGTGSLRVLYADRNLRILTTPKETKGTGLPFGLDEYIKWEGEGTTVVQVNEEKVFEDDANGNVYKAGYRL
;
A
#
# COMPACT_ATOMS: atom_id res chain seq x y z
N MET A 1 -26.14 13.13 -16.61
CA MET A 1 -26.70 12.04 -15.79
C MET A 1 -26.04 10.66 -15.99
N LEU A 2 -24.88 10.55 -16.66
CA LEU A 2 -24.16 9.26 -16.85
C LEU A 2 -23.03 8.99 -15.83
N VAL A 3 -22.59 9.99 -15.06
CA VAL A 3 -21.47 9.87 -14.11
C VAL A 3 -21.84 9.09 -12.84
N ILE A 4 -23.11 9.14 -12.44
CA ILE A 4 -23.63 8.40 -11.26
C ILE A 4 -23.67 6.88 -11.53
N SER A 5 -23.80 6.45 -12.79
CA SER A 5 -23.88 5.03 -13.14
C SER A 5 -22.51 4.31 -13.10
N ARG A 6 -21.41 5.00 -13.40
CA ARG A 6 -20.05 4.45 -13.22
C ARG A 6 -19.59 4.49 -11.77
N LEU A 7 -19.99 5.52 -11.02
CA LEU A 7 -19.85 5.54 -9.57
C LEU A 7 -20.61 4.35 -8.96
N LEU A 8 -21.82 4.04 -9.41
CA LEU A 8 -22.59 2.85 -8.96
C LEU A 8 -21.93 1.50 -9.26
N LEU A 9 -21.12 1.41 -10.33
CA LEU A 9 -20.33 0.22 -10.64
C LEU A 9 -19.09 0.08 -9.73
N VAL A 10 -18.50 1.20 -9.32
CA VAL A 10 -17.48 1.26 -8.25
C VAL A 10 -18.11 1.02 -6.86
N PHE A 11 -19.36 1.45 -6.65
CA PHE A 11 -20.13 1.20 -5.41
C PHE A 11 -20.57 -0.26 -5.25
N TYR A 12 -20.58 -1.06 -6.32
CA TYR A 12 -20.92 -2.50 -6.25
C TYR A 12 -19.72 -3.38 -5.86
N LEU A 13 -18.50 -2.84 -5.88
CA LEU A 13 -17.24 -3.56 -5.67
C LEU A 13 -16.76 -3.61 -4.20
N CYS A 14 -17.62 -3.25 -3.24
CA CYS A 14 -17.22 -3.05 -1.84
C CYS A 14 -18.31 -3.43 -0.81
N TYR A 15 -19.12 -4.46 -1.13
CA TYR A 15 -20.23 -4.91 -0.28
C TYR A 15 -19.95 -6.30 0.29
N CYS A 16 -19.50 -6.42 1.56
CA CYS A 16 -19.35 -7.71 2.26
C CYS A 16 -19.56 -7.63 3.80
N CYS A 17 -20.82 -7.87 4.21
CA CYS A 17 -21.30 -8.64 5.38
C CYS A 17 -21.24 -8.13 6.84
N ASN A 18 -22.37 -8.34 7.53
CA ASN A 18 -22.69 -8.16 8.96
C ASN A 18 -22.57 -9.48 9.75
N GLY A 19 -22.27 -9.40 11.07
CA GLY A 19 -22.57 -10.48 12.04
C GLY A 19 -21.78 -10.48 13.37
N LEU A 20 -22.35 -9.79 14.40
CA LEU A 20 -22.24 -9.99 15.87
C LEU A 20 -20.93 -9.79 16.69
N SER A 21 -21.03 -8.86 17.68
CA SER A 21 -20.72 -8.91 19.13
C SER A 21 -19.42 -9.55 19.67
N LEU A 22 -18.55 -8.77 20.35
CA LEU A 22 -18.42 -8.77 21.84
C LEU A 22 -17.39 -7.75 22.37
N ARG A 23 -17.47 -7.56 23.69
CA ARG A 23 -16.92 -6.55 24.60
C ARG A 23 -15.41 -6.65 24.93
N LEU A 24 -14.90 -5.51 25.43
CA LEU A 24 -13.85 -5.28 26.45
C LEU A 24 -12.38 -5.53 26.09
N LEU A 25 -11.53 -4.49 26.24
CA LEU A 25 -10.46 -4.44 27.25
C LEU A 25 -9.76 -3.06 27.33
N LYS A 26 -9.21 -2.78 28.51
CA LYS A 26 -8.65 -1.51 29.04
C LYS A 26 -7.27 -1.17 28.45
N PRO A 27 -6.80 0.11 28.54
CA PRO A 27 -5.45 0.46 28.14
C PRO A 27 -4.42 0.23 29.27
N LEU A 28 -3.28 -0.38 28.91
CA LEU A 28 -2.04 -0.36 29.68
C LEU A 28 -1.08 0.60 28.98
N VAL A 29 -0.79 1.72 29.63
CA VAL A 29 0.20 2.71 29.20
C VAL A 29 1.56 2.28 29.74
N ARG A 30 2.57 2.18 28.87
CA ARG A 30 3.98 2.25 29.30
C ARG A 30 4.90 2.82 28.22
N LEU A 31 5.31 4.06 28.51
CA LEU A 31 6.63 4.70 28.37
C LEU A 31 7.54 4.27 27.20
N TYR A 32 7.72 5.25 26.31
CA TYR A 32 8.75 5.38 25.28
C TYR A 32 10.17 5.11 25.81
N SER A 33 10.95 4.35 25.04
CA SER A 33 12.41 4.34 25.15
C SER A 33 13.03 5.26 24.10
N LEU A 34 14.18 5.82 24.46
CA LEU A 34 14.97 6.78 23.70
C LEU A 34 15.44 6.21 22.35
N GLN A 35 15.30 7.04 21.30
CA GLN A 35 15.79 6.77 19.95
C GLN A 35 17.31 6.68 19.94
N THR A 36 17.83 5.53 19.52
CA THR A 36 19.19 5.41 18.99
C THR A 36 19.22 5.99 17.58
N VAL A 37 20.19 6.88 17.33
CA VAL A 37 20.52 7.41 16.00
C VAL A 37 20.91 6.23 15.12
N THR A 38 19.99 5.78 14.26
CA THR A 38 20.28 4.78 13.22
C THR A 38 21.11 5.45 12.14
N THR A 39 22.38 5.03 12.05
CA THR A 39 23.23 5.20 10.87
C THR A 39 22.41 4.87 9.64
N GLU A 40 22.38 5.76 8.64
CA GLU A 40 21.71 5.53 7.36
C GLU A 40 22.11 4.16 6.83
N ALA A 41 21.19 3.20 6.88
CA ALA A 41 21.38 1.95 6.16
C ALA A 41 21.65 2.33 4.70
N GLU A 42 22.78 1.87 4.17
CA GLU A 42 23.25 2.25 2.85
C GLU A 42 22.19 1.84 1.82
N VAL A 43 21.45 2.82 1.31
CA VAL A 43 20.43 2.58 0.29
C VAL A 43 21.13 2.03 -0.94
N ARG A 44 20.75 0.83 -1.35
CA ARG A 44 21.43 0.14 -2.45
C ARG A 44 21.32 0.93 -3.75
N PRO A 45 22.41 1.00 -4.56
CA PRO A 45 22.38 1.68 -5.86
C PRO A 45 21.26 1.16 -6.78
N GLU A 46 20.98 -0.14 -6.74
CA GLU A 46 19.93 -0.77 -7.56
C GLU A 46 18.53 -0.29 -7.14
N ALA A 47 18.28 -0.11 -5.84
CA ALA A 47 17.00 0.38 -5.32
C ALA A 47 16.77 1.84 -5.74
N ASN A 48 17.80 2.68 -5.66
CA ASN A 48 17.75 4.07 -6.13
C ASN A 48 17.53 4.15 -7.65
N GLN A 49 18.21 3.28 -8.41
CA GLN A 49 18.02 3.18 -9.86
C GLN A 49 16.58 2.79 -10.21
N LEU A 50 16.03 1.77 -9.54
CA LEU A 50 14.66 1.31 -9.75
C LEU A 50 13.65 2.42 -9.40
N ALA A 51 13.75 3.01 -8.20
CA ALA A 51 12.87 4.11 -7.77
C ALA A 51 12.90 5.27 -8.78
N SER A 52 14.08 5.69 -9.23
CA SER A 52 14.24 6.79 -10.19
C SER A 52 13.57 6.49 -11.54
N GLN A 53 13.66 5.25 -12.02
CA GLN A 53 12.99 4.83 -13.27
C GLN A 53 11.48 4.87 -13.13
N LEU A 54 10.95 4.36 -12.01
CA LEU A 54 9.51 4.34 -11.73
C LEU A 54 8.95 5.76 -11.59
N ILE A 55 9.64 6.64 -10.85
CA ILE A 55 9.26 8.05 -10.68
C ILE A 55 9.24 8.77 -12.03
N ARG A 56 10.29 8.59 -12.85
CA ARG A 56 10.36 9.22 -14.18
C ARG A 56 9.20 8.79 -15.07
N HIS A 57 8.88 7.49 -15.09
CA HIS A 57 7.75 7.00 -15.86
C HIS A 57 6.42 7.54 -15.33
N TYR A 58 6.24 7.55 -14.01
CA TYR A 58 5.04 8.08 -13.37
C TYR A 58 4.74 9.53 -13.79
N HIS A 59 5.75 10.40 -13.83
CA HIS A 59 5.59 11.80 -14.27
C HIS A 59 5.46 11.96 -15.79
N HIS A 60 6.05 11.06 -16.57
CA HIS A 60 6.14 11.20 -18.02
C HIS A 60 5.87 9.89 -18.78
N PRO A 61 4.66 9.32 -18.67
CA PRO A 61 4.37 7.99 -19.21
C PRO A 61 4.56 7.91 -20.73
N ASN A 62 4.28 9.01 -21.44
CA ASN A 62 4.42 9.10 -22.91
C ASN A 62 5.86 9.38 -23.39
N ARG A 63 6.76 9.88 -22.53
CA ARG A 63 8.14 10.25 -22.94
C ARG A 63 9.17 9.21 -22.56
N SER A 64 8.85 8.35 -21.61
CA SER A 64 9.74 7.31 -21.09
C SER A 64 8.92 6.03 -20.93
N PRO A 65 8.69 5.27 -22.02
CA PRO A 65 8.05 3.97 -21.89
C PRO A 65 8.83 3.12 -20.89
N LEU A 66 8.12 2.40 -20.01
CA LEU A 66 8.78 1.47 -19.09
C LEU A 66 9.48 0.40 -19.92
N ASN A 67 10.76 0.18 -19.63
CA ASN A 67 11.40 -1.06 -20.02
C ASN A 67 11.06 -2.09 -18.94
N GLU A 68 9.89 -2.72 -19.08
CA GLU A 68 9.34 -3.68 -18.11
C GLU A 68 10.33 -4.80 -17.82
N GLU A 69 10.99 -5.37 -18.85
CA GLU A 69 12.02 -6.40 -18.69
C GLU A 69 13.18 -5.93 -17.80
N ARG A 70 13.69 -4.72 -18.03
CA ARG A 70 14.76 -4.15 -17.18
C ARG A 70 14.30 -3.94 -15.74
N ILE A 71 13.06 -3.50 -15.55
CA ILE A 71 12.49 -3.26 -14.21
C ILE A 71 12.30 -4.58 -13.48
N ASP A 72 11.76 -5.60 -14.15
CA ASP A 72 11.58 -6.94 -13.63
C ASP A 72 12.93 -7.56 -13.23
N ASN A 73 13.98 -7.35 -14.03
CA ASN A 73 15.34 -7.77 -13.69
C ASN A 73 15.85 -7.07 -12.42
N LEU A 74 15.69 -5.74 -12.29
CA LEU A 74 16.08 -5.01 -11.08
C LEU A 74 15.32 -5.48 -9.84
N ILE A 75 14.02 -5.76 -9.98
CA ILE A 75 13.19 -6.33 -8.92
C ILE A 75 13.73 -7.70 -8.53
N SER A 76 14.02 -8.57 -9.51
CA SER A 76 14.58 -9.91 -9.27
C SER A 76 15.94 -9.86 -8.56
N ASP A 77 16.83 -8.95 -8.97
CA ASP A 77 18.14 -8.75 -8.36
C ASP A 77 18.04 -8.28 -6.89
N LEU A 78 17.09 -7.36 -6.61
CA LEU A 78 16.84 -6.88 -5.26
C LEU A 78 16.27 -7.98 -4.36
N ILE A 79 15.33 -8.79 -4.86
CA ILE A 79 14.72 -9.90 -4.11
C ILE A 79 15.72 -11.03 -3.86
N SER A 80 16.57 -11.35 -4.84
CA SER A 80 17.50 -12.50 -4.77
C SER A 80 18.73 -12.23 -3.91
N SER A 81 19.07 -10.95 -3.69
CA SER A 81 20.19 -10.54 -2.87
C SER A 81 19.77 -10.45 -1.40
N PRO A 82 20.52 -11.01 -0.43
CA PRO A 82 20.25 -10.82 0.98
C PRO A 82 20.18 -9.33 1.33
N SER A 83 19.02 -8.88 1.83
CA SER A 83 18.85 -7.52 2.33
C SER A 83 18.60 -7.56 3.83
N ALA A 84 19.32 -6.71 4.56
CA ALA A 84 18.98 -6.43 5.95
C ALA A 84 17.53 -5.91 6.01
N TYR A 85 16.81 -6.31 7.06
CA TYR A 85 15.46 -5.83 7.31
C TYR A 85 15.43 -5.07 8.62
N ASP A 86 15.03 -3.80 8.55
CA ASP A 86 14.66 -3.00 9.71
C ASP A 86 13.13 -2.83 9.73
N PRO A 87 12.42 -3.30 10.77
CA PRO A 87 10.97 -3.10 10.87
C PRO A 87 10.52 -1.64 10.74
N SER A 88 11.38 -0.68 11.09
CA SER A 88 11.10 0.75 10.96
C SER A 88 11.04 1.22 9.50
N ASP A 89 11.71 0.52 8.57
CA ASP A 89 11.60 0.81 7.14
C ASP A 89 10.19 0.49 6.61
N LEU A 90 9.48 -0.43 7.26
CA LEU A 90 8.05 -0.64 7.03
C LEU A 90 7.20 0.34 7.86
N SER A 91 7.43 0.47 9.17
CA SER A 91 6.58 1.24 10.09
C SER A 91 6.97 2.71 10.30
N ASN A 92 7.17 3.46 9.21
CA ASN A 92 7.61 4.87 9.26
C ASN A 92 6.49 5.91 9.12
N SER A 93 5.22 5.50 9.16
CA SER A 93 4.05 6.37 9.03
C SER A 93 3.97 7.17 7.71
N LYS A 94 4.84 6.93 6.72
CA LYS A 94 4.78 7.58 5.41
C LYS A 94 3.93 6.78 4.44
N LEU A 95 3.31 7.45 3.48
CA LEU A 95 2.62 6.78 2.38
C LEU A 95 3.65 6.32 1.33
N TYR A 96 3.53 5.06 0.92
CA TYR A 96 4.31 4.48 -0.15
C TYR A 96 3.40 4.23 -1.36
N LEU A 97 3.68 4.92 -2.45
CA LEU A 97 2.89 4.86 -3.68
C LEU A 97 3.23 3.61 -4.47
N SER A 98 2.21 2.90 -4.94
CA SER A 98 2.36 1.69 -5.74
C SER A 98 2.54 2.08 -7.20
N LEU A 99 3.78 2.03 -7.68
CA LEU A 99 4.13 2.55 -9.01
C LEU A 99 4.29 1.44 -10.06
N TYR A 100 4.47 0.19 -9.63
CA TYR A 100 4.67 -0.94 -10.54
C TYR A 100 4.19 -2.25 -9.93
N THR A 101 3.81 -3.19 -10.79
CA THR A 101 3.35 -4.52 -10.38
C THR A 101 3.93 -5.59 -11.29
N VAL A 102 4.46 -6.67 -10.71
CA VAL A 102 4.80 -7.88 -11.45
C VAL A 102 3.60 -8.83 -11.38
N GLY A 103 3.09 -9.21 -12.54
CA GLY A 103 1.86 -9.99 -12.68
C GLY A 103 0.60 -9.11 -12.83
N PRO A 104 -0.59 -9.66 -12.59
CA PRO A 104 -1.84 -8.92 -12.73
C PRO A 104 -1.88 -7.71 -11.81
N LYS A 105 -2.28 -6.57 -12.38
CA LYS A 105 -2.50 -5.34 -11.63
C LYS A 105 -3.65 -5.55 -10.63
N PRO A 106 -3.45 -5.29 -9.32
CA PRO A 106 -4.52 -5.49 -8.36
C PRO A 106 -5.63 -4.47 -8.59
N LEU A 107 -6.89 -4.86 -8.31
CA LEU A 107 -8.06 -4.02 -8.59
C LEU A 107 -8.01 -2.66 -7.88
N TRP A 108 -7.47 -2.60 -6.67
CA TRP A 108 -7.31 -1.37 -5.90
C TRP A 108 -6.26 -0.40 -6.50
N LEU A 109 -5.47 -0.85 -7.47
CA LEU A 109 -4.58 -0.01 -8.27
C LEU A 109 -5.19 0.34 -9.64
N ASN A 110 -6.27 -0.34 -10.04
CA ASN A 110 -6.88 -0.19 -11.34
C ASN A 110 -7.80 1.04 -11.38
N ASN A 111 -7.53 1.98 -12.29
CA ASN A 111 -8.28 3.24 -12.49
C ASN A 111 -8.13 4.33 -11.42
N PHE A 112 -7.09 4.27 -10.58
CA PHE A 112 -6.81 5.33 -9.59
C PHE A 112 -5.65 6.21 -10.04
N ASN A 113 -5.72 7.50 -9.70
CA ASN A 113 -4.66 8.47 -10.00
C ASN A 113 -3.44 8.24 -9.09
N VAL A 114 -3.71 7.99 -7.81
CA VAL A 114 -2.73 7.73 -6.76
C VAL A 114 -3.24 6.53 -5.97
N ALA A 115 -2.38 5.56 -5.69
CA ALA A 115 -2.69 4.51 -4.73
C ALA A 115 -1.43 4.08 -3.99
N GLY A 116 -1.57 3.71 -2.73
CA GLY A 116 -0.44 3.39 -1.88
C GLY A 116 -0.83 2.79 -0.54
N GLN A 117 0.18 2.50 0.25
CA GLN A 117 0.01 1.91 1.58
C GLN A 117 0.85 2.66 2.61
N GLN A 118 0.30 2.81 3.80
CA GLN A 118 0.94 3.40 4.96
C GLN A 118 0.93 2.37 6.08
N TYR A 119 2.08 2.17 6.73
CA TYR A 119 2.22 1.27 7.88
C TYR A 119 2.75 2.06 9.07
N SER A 120 2.14 1.87 10.24
CA SER A 120 2.51 2.57 11.48
C SER A 120 2.09 1.73 12.68
N ASP A 121 3.04 1.38 13.56
CA ASP A 121 2.77 0.75 14.86
C ASP A 121 1.76 -0.42 14.82
N GLY A 122 1.94 -1.34 13.87
CA GLY A 122 1.03 -2.49 13.71
C GLY A 122 -0.31 -2.16 13.06
N SER A 123 -0.50 -0.93 12.58
CA SER A 123 -1.65 -0.50 11.77
C SER A 123 -1.25 -0.32 10.31
N VAL A 124 -2.18 -0.64 9.40
CA VAL A 124 -2.00 -0.45 7.96
C VAL A 124 -3.18 0.34 7.39
N ILE A 125 -2.89 1.23 6.46
CA ILE A 125 -3.88 1.98 5.68
C ILE A 125 -3.56 1.79 4.21
N ASN A 126 -4.49 1.22 3.45
CA ASN A 126 -4.49 1.26 2.00
C ASN A 126 -5.22 2.53 1.57
N TYR A 127 -4.64 3.30 0.65
CA TYR A 127 -5.17 4.57 0.18
C TYR A 127 -5.28 4.56 -1.34
N SER A 128 -6.35 5.15 -1.89
CA SER A 128 -6.46 5.41 -3.32
C SER A 128 -7.29 6.65 -3.64
N GLU A 129 -6.91 7.37 -4.69
CA GLU A 129 -7.60 8.55 -5.22
C GLU A 129 -8.40 8.20 -6.47
N VAL A 130 -9.73 8.27 -6.37
CA VAL A 130 -10.65 8.05 -7.49
C VAL A 130 -10.69 9.28 -8.39
N ASN A 131 -10.71 10.47 -7.80
CA ASN A 131 -10.74 11.73 -8.51
C ASN A 131 -9.89 12.77 -7.77
N GLY A 132 -8.57 12.54 -7.81
CA GLY A 132 -7.62 13.31 -7.04
C GLY A 132 -7.90 13.25 -5.53
N PRO A 133 -7.41 14.23 -4.75
CA PRO A 133 -7.59 14.24 -3.30
C PRO A 133 -9.04 14.52 -2.85
N ASN A 134 -9.94 14.90 -3.76
CA ASN A 134 -11.32 15.26 -3.43
C ASN A 134 -12.24 14.05 -3.30
N LEU A 135 -11.89 12.91 -3.89
CA LEU A 135 -12.63 11.66 -3.77
C LEU A 135 -11.65 10.52 -3.63
N TYR A 136 -11.59 9.94 -2.44
CA TYR A 136 -10.62 8.91 -2.09
C TYR A 136 -11.28 7.75 -1.35
N LEU A 137 -10.60 6.61 -1.37
CA LEU A 137 -10.96 5.40 -0.62
C LEU A 137 -9.83 5.08 0.34
N THR A 138 -10.18 4.70 1.56
CA THR A 138 -9.22 4.11 2.49
C THR A 138 -9.72 2.78 3.03
N ALA A 139 -8.81 1.86 3.27
CA ALA A 139 -9.06 0.64 4.03
C ALA A 139 -8.02 0.54 5.13
N SER A 140 -8.49 0.48 6.38
CA SER A 140 -7.64 0.49 7.57
C SER A 140 -7.70 -0.85 8.28
N GLY A 141 -6.60 -1.21 8.90
CA GLY A 141 -6.47 -2.50 9.55
C GLY A 141 -5.25 -2.59 10.45
N HIS A 142 -4.93 -3.82 10.82
CA HIS A 142 -3.77 -4.18 11.60
C HIS A 142 -2.90 -5.18 10.85
N TYR A 143 -1.61 -5.19 11.15
CA TYR A 143 -0.68 -6.19 10.67
C TYR A 143 0.23 -6.66 11.80
N ALA A 144 0.60 -7.93 11.77
CA ALA A 144 1.48 -8.55 12.77
C ALA A 144 2.33 -9.62 12.09
N LEU A 145 3.53 -9.90 12.62
CA LEU A 145 4.37 -10.98 12.11
C LEU A 145 3.57 -12.29 12.12
N SER A 146 3.58 -13.02 10.99
CA SER A 146 2.81 -14.27 10.88
C SER A 146 3.34 -15.35 11.83
N SER A 147 4.63 -15.31 12.15
CA SER A 147 5.25 -16.16 13.16
C SER A 147 5.86 -15.27 14.26
N PRO A 148 5.33 -15.31 15.49
CA PRO A 148 5.92 -14.56 16.60
C PRO A 148 7.28 -15.18 16.96
N SER A 149 8.35 -14.55 16.51
CA SER A 149 9.73 -14.88 16.90
C SER A 149 10.15 -14.08 18.13
N LEU A 150 11.04 -14.65 18.95
CA LEU A 150 11.59 -13.98 20.15
C LEU A 150 12.46 -12.75 19.77
N SER A 151 13.02 -12.74 18.57
CA SER A 151 13.80 -11.64 18.01
C SER A 151 13.11 -11.11 16.75
N PRO A 152 13.16 -9.80 16.48
CA PRO A 152 12.69 -9.27 15.20
C PRO A 152 13.50 -9.90 14.05
N PRO A 153 12.87 -10.09 12.87
CA PRO A 153 13.59 -10.57 11.69
C PRO A 153 14.68 -9.56 11.32
N SER A 154 15.86 -10.07 10.94
CA SER A 154 17.01 -9.26 10.55
C SER A 154 17.23 -9.21 9.03
N SER A 155 16.47 -9.99 8.26
CA SER A 155 16.59 -10.05 6.79
C SER A 155 15.25 -10.39 6.13
N CYS A 156 15.12 -10.01 4.86
CA CYS A 156 14.00 -10.41 4.01
C CYS A 156 14.19 -11.82 3.42
N PRO A 157 13.11 -12.55 3.08
CA PRO A 157 11.71 -12.12 3.16
C PRO A 157 11.12 -12.19 4.57
N VAL A 158 10.12 -11.35 4.84
CA VAL A 158 9.38 -11.32 6.13
C VAL A 158 7.89 -11.42 5.90
N ASP A 159 7.23 -12.33 6.61
CA ASP A 159 5.79 -12.58 6.50
C ASP A 159 4.98 -11.91 7.62
N TYR A 160 3.92 -11.22 7.21
CA TYR A 160 2.94 -10.56 8.05
C TYR A 160 1.53 -11.06 7.76
N SER A 161 0.76 -11.26 8.82
CA SER A 161 -0.69 -11.43 8.75
C SER A 161 -1.34 -10.05 8.82
N VAL A 162 -2.28 -9.78 7.93
CA VAL A 162 -2.97 -8.49 7.82
C VAL A 162 -4.46 -8.69 8.05
N SER A 163 -5.08 -7.78 8.80
CA SER A 163 -6.51 -7.78 9.12
C SER A 163 -7.11 -6.40 8.84
N VAL A 164 -7.92 -6.27 7.79
CA VAL A 164 -8.69 -5.06 7.50
C VAL A 164 -9.92 -5.01 8.41
N THR A 165 -10.09 -3.90 9.12
CA THR A 165 -11.13 -3.73 10.14
C THR A 165 -12.20 -2.70 9.74
N SER A 166 -11.83 -1.77 8.86
CA SER A 166 -12.75 -0.79 8.29
C SER A 166 -12.31 -0.33 6.90
N ALA A 167 -13.25 0.24 6.16
CA ALA A 167 -12.95 1.05 4.99
C ALA A 167 -13.88 2.26 4.96
N GLU A 168 -13.47 3.33 4.28
CA GLU A 168 -14.28 4.53 4.10
C GLU A 168 -14.07 5.14 2.71
N ILE A 169 -15.11 5.83 2.24
CA ILE A 169 -15.00 6.78 1.14
C ILE A 169 -14.94 8.18 1.74
N GLY A 170 -13.90 8.93 1.39
CA GLY A 170 -13.78 10.34 1.73
C GLY A 170 -14.14 11.23 0.55
N VAL A 171 -14.98 12.23 0.80
CA VAL A 171 -15.30 13.28 -0.16
C VAL A 171 -14.95 14.64 0.43
N VAL A 172 -14.01 15.34 -0.21
CA VAL A 172 -13.62 16.71 0.14
C VAL A 172 -14.32 17.66 -0.82
N LEU A 173 -15.37 18.33 -0.32
CA LEU A 173 -16.10 19.34 -1.09
C LEU A 173 -15.52 20.75 -0.89
N ASN A 174 -14.91 20.99 0.27
CA ASN A 174 -14.26 22.24 0.62
C ASN A 174 -13.00 21.92 1.45
N PRO A 175 -11.79 22.29 1.01
CA PRO A 175 -10.54 22.00 1.73
C PRO A 175 -10.45 22.57 3.15
N ARG A 176 -11.33 23.52 3.51
CA ARG A 176 -11.40 24.11 4.86
C ARG A 176 -12.32 23.35 5.82
N LEU A 177 -13.08 22.36 5.32
CA LEU A 177 -14.01 21.57 6.11
C LEU A 177 -13.52 20.12 6.21
N SER A 178 -13.91 19.44 7.28
CA SER A 178 -13.66 18.02 7.42
C SER A 178 -14.30 17.24 6.27
N PRO A 179 -13.62 16.22 5.70
CA PRO A 179 -14.18 15.39 4.64
C PRO A 179 -15.49 14.72 5.06
N LEU A 180 -16.45 14.61 4.14
CA LEU A 180 -17.59 13.73 4.32
C LEU A 180 -17.09 12.29 4.21
N LYS A 181 -17.28 11.50 5.27
CA LYS A 181 -16.84 10.11 5.34
C LYS A 181 -18.03 9.17 5.27
N LEU A 182 -18.01 8.27 4.30
CA LEU A 182 -18.96 7.17 4.20
C LEU A 182 -18.25 5.88 4.59
N ASN A 183 -18.58 5.33 5.75
CA ASN A 183 -18.03 4.05 6.18
C ASN A 183 -18.56 2.92 5.30
N LEU A 184 -17.64 2.07 4.85
CA LEU A 184 -17.92 0.84 4.13
C LEU A 184 -17.73 -0.33 5.11
N PRO A 185 -18.69 -1.27 5.18
CA PRO A 185 -18.59 -2.43 6.07
C PRO A 185 -17.64 -3.49 5.47
N ILE A 186 -16.41 -3.11 5.14
CA ILE A 186 -15.40 -3.99 4.56
C ILE A 186 -14.45 -4.46 5.66
N ARG A 187 -14.29 -5.78 5.76
CA ARG A 187 -13.37 -6.45 6.67
C ARG A 187 -12.82 -7.69 6.00
N GLY A 188 -11.63 -8.10 6.40
CA GLY A 188 -11.00 -9.30 5.86
C GLY A 188 -9.63 -9.55 6.45
N THR A 189 -9.10 -10.74 6.22
CA THR A 189 -7.73 -11.09 6.60
C THR A 189 -6.96 -11.53 5.36
N GLY A 190 -5.68 -11.21 5.32
CA GLY A 190 -4.77 -11.57 4.23
C GLY A 190 -3.36 -11.81 4.74
N SER A 191 -2.45 -12.10 3.82
CA SER A 191 -1.03 -12.24 4.11
C SER A 191 -0.22 -11.26 3.27
N LEU A 192 0.83 -10.73 3.85
CA LEU A 192 1.77 -9.81 3.22
C LEU A 192 3.18 -10.37 3.41
N ARG A 193 3.92 -10.54 2.33
CA ARG A 193 5.34 -10.86 2.37
C ARG A 193 6.14 -9.65 1.91
N VAL A 194 7.01 -9.15 2.78
CA VAL A 194 7.99 -8.12 2.45
C VAL A 194 9.21 -8.81 1.85
N LEU A 195 9.46 -8.57 0.56
CA LEU A 195 10.62 -9.14 -0.15
C LEU A 195 11.84 -8.23 -0.09
N TYR A 196 11.61 -6.92 0.00
CA TYR A 196 12.64 -5.89 0.17
C TYR A 196 11.99 -4.66 0.81
N ALA A 197 12.67 -3.99 1.72
CA ALA A 197 12.24 -2.71 2.28
C ALA A 197 13.45 -1.85 2.64
N ASP A 198 13.41 -0.60 2.24
CA ASP A 198 14.27 0.47 2.73
C ASP A 198 13.45 1.78 2.87
N ARG A 199 14.13 2.89 3.15
CA ARG A 199 13.51 4.22 3.37
C ARG A 199 12.81 4.83 2.15
N ASN A 200 13.07 4.34 0.94
CA ASN A 200 12.59 4.93 -0.32
C ASN A 200 11.80 3.93 -1.16
N LEU A 201 12.02 2.63 -1.01
CA LEU A 201 11.49 1.59 -1.86
C LEU A 201 11.06 0.37 -1.03
N ARG A 202 9.92 -0.21 -1.40
CA ARG A 202 9.45 -1.50 -0.87
C ARG A 202 9.05 -2.41 -2.01
N ILE A 203 9.32 -3.70 -1.87
CA ILE A 203 8.84 -4.75 -2.76
C ILE A 203 8.04 -5.72 -1.90
N LEU A 204 6.74 -5.76 -2.17
CA LEU A 204 5.77 -6.52 -1.38
C LEU A 204 5.12 -7.56 -2.28
N THR A 205 4.79 -8.73 -1.75
CA THR A 205 3.98 -9.72 -2.46
C THR A 205 2.88 -10.27 -1.57
N THR A 206 1.73 -10.57 -2.16
CA THR A 206 0.68 -11.35 -1.50
C THR A 206 0.89 -12.83 -1.85
N PRO A 207 1.17 -13.72 -0.88
CA PRO A 207 1.32 -15.15 -1.16
C PRO A 207 0.02 -15.77 -1.72
N LYS A 208 0.16 -16.69 -2.67
CA LYS A 208 -0.95 -17.39 -3.36
C LYS A 208 -1.88 -18.17 -2.42
N GLU A 209 -1.45 -18.46 -1.20
CA GLU A 209 -2.18 -19.31 -0.24
C GLU A 209 -3.27 -18.57 0.55
N THR A 210 -3.60 -17.34 0.18
CA THR A 210 -4.67 -16.57 0.84
C THR A 210 -6.02 -17.22 0.55
N LYS A 211 -6.48 -18.10 1.45
CA LYS A 211 -7.82 -18.70 1.39
C LYS A 211 -8.84 -17.64 1.81
N GLY A 212 -9.50 -17.00 0.85
CA GLY A 212 -10.68 -16.20 1.15
C GLY A 212 -11.76 -17.10 1.72
N THR A 213 -12.31 -16.75 2.87
CA THR A 213 -13.50 -17.41 3.41
C THR A 213 -14.68 -17.09 2.49
N GLY A 214 -15.29 -18.13 1.90
CA GLY A 214 -16.34 -18.02 0.89
C GLY A 214 -17.45 -17.04 1.30
N LEU A 215 -17.83 -16.18 0.35
CA LEU A 215 -18.92 -15.22 0.53
C LEU A 215 -20.28 -15.94 0.45
N PRO A 216 -21.29 -15.53 1.24
CA PRO A 216 -22.59 -16.19 1.31
C PRO A 216 -23.46 -16.08 0.04
N PHE A 217 -22.94 -15.58 -1.09
CA PHE A 217 -23.70 -15.33 -2.33
C PHE A 217 -23.07 -15.90 -3.61
N GLY A 218 -22.18 -16.91 -3.53
CA GLY A 218 -21.69 -17.62 -4.73
C GLY A 218 -20.80 -16.77 -5.66
N LEU A 219 -20.09 -15.79 -5.10
CA LEU A 219 -19.10 -14.95 -5.80
C LEU A 219 -17.68 -15.54 -5.67
N ASP A 220 -17.55 -16.86 -5.78
CA ASP A 220 -16.28 -17.58 -5.62
C ASP A 220 -15.20 -17.13 -6.64
N GLU A 221 -15.62 -16.57 -7.77
CA GLU A 221 -14.71 -16.00 -8.77
C GLU A 221 -13.95 -14.77 -8.29
N TYR A 222 -14.45 -14.01 -7.31
CA TYR A 222 -13.77 -12.80 -6.83
C TYR A 222 -12.65 -13.07 -5.81
N ILE A 223 -12.70 -14.20 -5.10
CA ILE A 223 -11.62 -14.63 -4.19
C ILE A 223 -10.43 -15.19 -5.00
N LYS A 224 -10.67 -15.59 -6.26
CA LYS A 224 -9.67 -16.21 -7.13
C LYS A 224 -8.48 -15.29 -7.46
N TRP A 225 -8.66 -13.96 -7.39
CA TRP A 225 -7.68 -12.98 -7.89
C TRP A 225 -6.46 -12.77 -6.98
N GLU A 226 -6.60 -12.90 -5.65
CA GLU A 226 -5.43 -12.92 -4.76
C GLU A 226 -4.65 -14.25 -4.87
N GLY A 227 -5.22 -15.25 -5.54
CA GLY A 227 -4.59 -16.54 -5.80
C GLY A 227 -3.44 -16.52 -6.81
N GLU A 228 -3.27 -15.42 -7.58
CA GLU A 228 -2.22 -15.35 -8.62
C GLU A 228 -0.87 -14.83 -8.12
N GLY A 229 -0.78 -14.36 -6.88
CA GLY A 229 0.47 -13.88 -6.28
C GLY A 229 0.96 -12.62 -6.98
N THR A 230 0.49 -11.46 -6.52
CA THR A 230 0.88 -10.17 -7.08
C THR A 230 2.06 -9.60 -6.31
N THR A 231 3.10 -9.17 -7.01
CA THR A 231 4.18 -8.36 -6.44
C THR A 231 3.95 -6.89 -6.77
N VAL A 232 4.04 -6.03 -5.77
CA VAL A 232 3.86 -4.58 -5.87
C VAL A 232 5.16 -3.90 -5.47
N VAL A 233 5.62 -2.97 -6.31
CA VAL A 233 6.75 -2.10 -5.99
C VAL A 233 6.22 -0.75 -5.58
N GLN A 234 6.62 -0.32 -4.39
CA GLN A 234 6.18 0.93 -3.80
C GLN A 234 7.33 1.88 -3.55
N VAL A 235 7.10 3.16 -3.81
CA VAL A 235 8.08 4.23 -3.61
C VAL A 235 7.53 5.23 -2.60
N ASN A 236 8.37 5.66 -1.66
CA ASN A 236 8.02 6.68 -0.67
C ASN A 236 7.48 7.94 -1.37
N GLU A 237 6.29 8.41 -1.00
CA GLU A 237 5.62 9.54 -1.66
C GLU A 237 6.47 10.81 -1.70
N GLU A 238 7.28 11.05 -0.66
CA GLU A 238 8.16 12.22 -0.57
C GLU A 238 9.19 12.23 -1.72
N LYS A 239 9.60 11.05 -2.20
CA LYS A 239 10.49 10.92 -3.36
C LYS A 239 9.77 11.12 -4.69
N VAL A 240 8.47 10.83 -4.73
CA VAL A 240 7.68 10.97 -5.94
C VAL A 240 7.30 12.43 -6.16
N PHE A 241 7.04 13.17 -5.09
CA PHE A 241 6.56 14.55 -5.13
C PHE A 241 7.64 15.59 -4.80
N GLU A 242 8.92 15.28 -5.05
CA GLU A 242 10.01 16.25 -4.86
C GLU A 242 9.74 17.55 -5.68
N ASP A 243 10.07 18.69 -5.07
CA ASP A 243 10.01 20.00 -5.70
C ASP A 243 10.81 20.01 -7.00
N ASP A 244 10.23 20.54 -8.07
CA ASP A 244 11.07 20.92 -9.21
C ASP A 244 12.10 21.98 -8.76
N ALA A 245 13.13 22.21 -9.56
CA ALA A 245 14.15 23.23 -9.26
C ALA A 245 13.56 24.67 -9.09
N ASN A 246 12.26 24.85 -9.36
CA ASN A 246 11.53 26.10 -9.21
C ASN A 246 10.61 26.10 -7.96
N GLY A 247 10.65 25.07 -7.10
CA GLY A 247 9.83 24.96 -5.89
C GLY A 247 8.36 24.66 -6.16
N ASN A 248 8.03 24.03 -7.29
CA ASN A 248 6.69 23.55 -7.56
C ASN A 248 6.55 22.09 -7.10
N VAL A 249 5.63 21.86 -6.18
CA VAL A 249 5.21 20.51 -5.79
C VAL A 249 4.20 20.02 -6.81
N TYR A 250 4.53 18.95 -7.53
CA TYR A 250 3.62 18.29 -8.47
C TYR A 250 3.06 17.02 -7.86
N LYS A 251 1.76 16.99 -7.55
CA LYS A 251 1.06 15.75 -7.20
C LYS A 251 0.33 15.22 -8.43
N ALA A 252 0.82 14.11 -9.00
CA ALA A 252 0.15 13.38 -10.09
C ALA A 252 -0.23 14.27 -11.31
N GLY A 253 0.68 15.16 -11.73
CA GLY A 253 0.44 16.08 -12.86
C GLY A 253 -0.41 17.32 -12.53
N TYR A 254 -0.83 17.50 -11.28
CA TYR A 254 -1.42 18.73 -10.78
C TYR A 254 -0.37 19.52 -10.00
N ARG A 255 -0.19 20.80 -10.35
CA ARG A 255 0.53 21.74 -9.51
C ARG A 255 -0.32 21.97 -8.26
N LEU A 256 0.23 21.66 -7.09
CA LEU A 256 -0.41 21.97 -5.80
C LEU A 256 -0.40 23.48 -5.54
#